data_AF-A0A6N2VQM6-F1
#
_entry.id   AF-A0A6N2VQM6-F1
#
_cell.length_a   1.000
_cell.length_b   1.000
_cell.length_c   1.000
_cell.angle_alpha   90.00
_cell.angle_beta   90.00
_cell.angle_gamma   90.00
#
_symmetry.space_group_name_H-M   'P 1'
#
loop_
_entity.id
_entity.type
_entity.pdbx_description
1 polymer ?
#
loop_
_entity_poly.entity_id
_entity_poly.type
_entity_poly.pdbx_seq_one_letter_code
_entity_poly.pdbx_strand_id
1 'polypeptide(L)'
;MTPEEYVESMKDYMARGAAIVGGCCGTTPEFIGKLAEATPKAVAERTVEKKTRVSSQTQTVTFGDHVIVCGERLNPTGKKKMKKALLEERYDELVVEAVKQVEAGAEVLDVNVGLPGIDEPETMKRVVRLLQEVVTLPLQIDSSEADAIENACRYYIGFTDHQSVRYRIDGNHRCISCAVLQRRG
;
A
#
# COMPACT_ATOMS: atom_id res chain seq x y z
N MET A 1 8.15 31.17 18.29
CA MET A 1 7.01 31.09 17.36
C MET A 1 5.87 31.90 17.94
N THR A 2 5.72 33.13 17.45
CA THR A 2 4.56 33.99 17.74
C THR A 2 3.38 33.60 16.83
N PRO A 3 2.15 34.07 17.13
CA PRO A 3 1.01 33.92 16.23
C PRO A 3 1.27 34.39 14.79
N GLU A 4 1.99 35.49 14.61
CA GLU A 4 2.35 36.05 13.29
C GLU A 4 3.33 35.15 12.54
N GLU A 5 4.38 34.69 13.22
CA GLU A 5 5.35 33.74 12.65
C GLU A 5 4.67 32.44 12.21
N TYR A 6 3.68 31.98 12.99
CA TYR A 6 2.89 30.80 12.65
C TYR A 6 2.05 31.03 11.39
N VAL A 7 1.31 32.13 11.31
CA VAL A 7 0.51 32.48 10.12
C VAL A 7 1.39 32.58 8.88
N GLU A 8 2.55 33.21 8.99
CA GLU A 8 3.49 33.32 7.86
C GLU A 8 3.93 31.94 7.35
N SER A 9 4.26 31.01 8.26
CA SER A 9 4.62 29.64 7.91
C SER A 9 3.49 28.87 7.21
N MET A 10 2.22 29.23 7.48
CA MET A 10 1.05 28.58 6.90
C MET A 10 0.70 29.05 5.48
N LYS A 11 1.24 30.20 5.04
CA LYS A 11 0.91 30.77 3.72
C LYS A 11 1.30 29.87 2.56
N ASP A 12 2.46 29.22 2.61
CA ASP A 12 2.91 28.29 1.57
C ASP A 12 1.95 27.10 1.44
N TYR A 13 1.50 26.52 2.56
CA TYR A 13 0.52 25.42 2.55
C TYR A 13 -0.82 25.85 1.93
N MET A 14 -1.33 27.04 2.27
CA MET A 14 -2.57 27.58 1.68
C MET A 14 -2.41 27.85 0.18
N ALA A 15 -1.28 28.41 -0.24
CA ALA A 15 -0.96 28.64 -1.65
C ALA A 15 -0.86 27.33 -2.45
N ARG A 16 -0.46 26.22 -1.81
CA ARG A 16 -0.42 24.88 -2.41
C ARG A 16 -1.76 24.13 -2.37
N GLY A 17 -2.84 24.78 -1.92
CA GLY A 17 -4.19 24.22 -1.93
C GLY A 17 -4.57 23.44 -0.69
N ALA A 18 -3.99 23.74 0.48
CA ALA A 18 -4.52 23.26 1.75
C ALA A 18 -5.97 23.74 1.94
N ALA A 19 -6.92 22.81 1.96
CA ALA A 19 -8.34 23.13 2.08
C ALA A 19 -8.80 23.38 3.52
N ILE A 20 -8.03 22.87 4.50
CA ILE A 20 -8.27 23.03 5.92
C ILE A 20 -6.93 23.38 6.57
N VAL A 21 -6.92 24.45 7.35
CA VAL A 21 -5.76 24.88 8.15
C VAL A 21 -6.22 25.04 9.60
N GLY A 22 -5.31 24.79 10.54
CA GLY A 22 -5.64 24.79 11.95
C GLY A 22 -4.38 24.71 12.80
N GLY A 23 -4.49 24.11 13.98
CA GLY A 23 -3.39 23.92 14.91
C GLY A 23 -3.53 22.63 15.70
N CYS A 24 -2.43 22.22 16.36
CA CYS A 24 -2.38 21.02 17.18
C CYS A 24 -1.88 21.37 18.59
N CYS A 25 -0.93 20.62 19.14
CA CYS A 25 -0.35 20.92 20.45
C CYS A 25 0.39 22.26 20.44
N GLY A 26 0.07 23.12 21.42
CA GLY A 26 0.72 24.41 21.62
C GLY A 26 0.07 25.60 20.89
N THR A 27 -0.89 25.38 19.99
CA THR A 27 -1.67 26.49 19.41
C THR A 27 -2.80 26.92 20.34
N THR A 28 -2.90 28.21 20.60
CA THR A 28 -3.99 28.81 21.41
C THR A 28 -5.05 29.46 20.51
N PRO A 29 -6.21 29.87 21.06
CA PRO A 29 -7.22 30.62 20.29
C PRO A 29 -6.68 31.88 19.60
N GLU A 30 -5.63 32.50 20.14
CA GLU A 30 -4.96 33.64 19.49
C GLU A 30 -4.31 33.25 18.16
N PHE A 31 -3.61 32.11 18.10
CA PHE A 31 -3.02 31.59 16.86
C PHE A 31 -4.09 31.27 15.83
N ILE A 32 -5.17 30.62 16.25
CA ILE A 32 -6.26 30.23 15.36
C ILE A 32 -7.03 31.46 14.87
N GLY A 33 -7.25 32.47 15.72
CA GLY A 33 -7.88 33.73 15.34
C GLY A 33 -7.10 34.44 14.22
N LYS A 34 -5.79 34.63 14.41
CA LYS A 34 -4.94 35.23 13.37
C LYS A 34 -4.86 34.39 12.10
N LEU A 35 -4.79 33.07 12.23
CA LEU A 35 -4.81 32.17 11.08
C LEU A 35 -6.12 32.31 10.30
N ALA A 36 -7.26 32.38 10.98
CA ALA A 36 -8.57 32.56 10.35
C ALA A 36 -8.69 33.91 9.62
N GLU A 37 -8.15 34.98 10.19
CA GLU A 37 -8.09 36.30 9.55
C GLU A 37 -7.25 36.29 8.26
N ALA A 38 -6.15 35.53 8.26
CA ALA A 38 -5.21 35.44 7.14
C ALA A 38 -5.60 34.39 6.08
N THR A 39 -6.52 33.47 6.40
CA THR A 39 -6.90 32.37 5.52
C THR A 39 -7.76 32.86 4.34
N PRO A 40 -7.39 32.57 3.09
CA PRO A 40 -8.22 32.90 1.94
C PRO A 40 -9.59 32.23 1.99
N LYS A 41 -10.64 32.91 1.50
CA LYS A 41 -11.99 32.34 1.42
C LYS A 41 -12.12 31.22 0.38
N ALA A 42 -11.21 31.17 -0.59
CA ALA A 42 -11.18 30.17 -1.65
C ALA A 42 -9.89 29.36 -1.58
N VAL A 43 -10.01 28.05 -1.77
CA VAL A 43 -8.86 27.13 -1.79
C VAL A 43 -8.11 27.30 -3.11
N ALA A 44 -6.78 27.45 -3.04
CA ALA A 44 -5.95 27.52 -4.24
C ALA A 44 -6.04 26.22 -5.06
N GLU A 45 -5.96 26.34 -6.38
CA GLU A 45 -5.96 25.16 -7.25
C GLU A 45 -4.72 24.30 -7.01
N ARG A 46 -4.92 22.98 -6.96
CA ARG A 46 -3.85 22.02 -6.80
C ARG A 46 -3.55 21.33 -8.12
N THR A 47 -2.30 21.37 -8.56
CA THR A 47 -1.80 20.52 -9.63
C THR A 47 -1.48 19.13 -9.08
N VAL A 48 -2.13 18.09 -9.62
CA VAL A 48 -1.87 16.69 -9.23
C VAL A 48 -1.24 15.95 -10.40
N GLU A 49 -0.02 15.46 -10.21
CA GLU A 49 0.64 14.57 -11.15
C GLU A 49 0.11 13.14 -10.99
N LYS A 50 -0.29 12.52 -12.10
CA LYS A 50 -0.70 11.10 -12.12
C LYS A 50 0.55 10.23 -12.17
N LYS A 51 0.82 9.47 -11.10
CA LYS A 51 1.91 8.49 -11.01
C LYS A 51 1.36 7.13 -10.63
N THR A 52 1.91 6.06 -11.20
CA THR A 52 1.61 4.68 -10.79
C THR A 52 2.55 4.31 -9.65
N ARG A 53 2.00 3.88 -8.52
CA ARG A 53 2.76 3.61 -7.29
C ARG A 53 2.21 2.40 -6.57
N VAL A 54 3.09 1.69 -5.88
CA VAL A 54 2.75 0.75 -4.80
C VAL A 54 3.44 1.20 -3.53
N SER A 55 2.83 0.96 -2.37
CA SER A 55 3.37 1.36 -1.08
C SER A 55 3.13 0.30 -0.01
N SER A 56 4.04 0.25 0.94
CA SER A 56 3.87 -0.37 2.25
C SER A 56 3.56 0.72 3.30
N GLN A 57 3.64 0.37 4.58
CA GLN A 57 3.57 1.32 5.67
C GLN A 57 4.68 2.38 5.62
N THR A 58 5.86 2.04 5.11
CA THR A 58 7.09 2.86 5.27
C THR A 58 7.77 3.20 3.95
N GLN A 59 7.43 2.54 2.85
CA GLN A 59 8.09 2.72 1.56
C GLN A 59 7.07 2.85 0.43
N THR A 60 7.43 3.61 -0.61
CA THR A 60 6.63 3.75 -1.84
C THR A 60 7.54 3.59 -3.04
N VAL A 61 7.13 2.72 -3.97
CA VAL A 61 7.79 2.48 -5.25
C VAL A 61 6.98 3.18 -6.35
N THR A 62 7.65 3.99 -7.18
CA THR A 62 7.03 4.67 -8.31
C THR A 62 7.45 4.00 -9.61
N PHE A 63 6.48 3.59 -10.42
CA PHE A 63 6.75 2.97 -11.72
C PHE A 63 7.04 4.05 -12.77
N GLY A 64 7.97 3.75 -13.66
CA GLY A 64 8.33 4.58 -14.82
C GLY A 64 9.67 5.31 -14.68
N ASP A 65 10.23 5.40 -13.47
CA ASP A 65 11.51 6.07 -13.22
C ASP A 65 12.70 5.14 -13.52
N HIS A 66 12.56 3.84 -13.22
CA HIS A 66 13.53 2.79 -13.51
C HIS A 66 12.85 1.41 -13.59
N VAL A 67 13.62 0.38 -13.92
CA VAL A 67 13.15 -1.02 -13.89
C VAL A 67 13.01 -1.46 -12.43
N ILE A 68 11.78 -1.79 -12.03
CA ILE A 68 11.48 -2.26 -10.67
C ILE A 68 11.82 -3.75 -10.55
N VAL A 69 12.62 -4.11 -9.55
CA VAL A 69 12.97 -5.51 -9.27
C VAL A 69 11.90 -6.16 -8.38
N CYS A 70 11.11 -7.07 -8.95
CA CYS A 70 10.12 -7.84 -8.20
C CYS A 70 10.69 -9.18 -7.71
N GLY A 71 10.66 -9.42 -6.40
CA GLY A 71 11.04 -10.69 -5.79
C GLY A 71 9.94 -11.74 -5.89
N GLU A 72 10.11 -12.74 -6.76
CA GLU A 72 9.13 -13.81 -7.06
C GLU A 72 9.23 -15.08 -6.20
N ARG A 73 10.15 -15.11 -5.22
CA ARG A 73 10.48 -16.36 -4.51
C ARG A 73 9.50 -16.73 -3.40
N LEU A 74 8.56 -15.87 -3.02
CA LEU A 74 7.47 -16.22 -2.08
C LEU A 74 6.33 -16.89 -2.84
N ASN A 75 6.62 -18.03 -3.44
CA ASN A 75 5.67 -18.83 -4.20
C ASN A 75 5.94 -20.33 -3.95
N PRO A 76 4.96 -21.11 -3.46
CA PRO A 76 5.16 -22.52 -3.12
C PRO A 76 5.28 -23.42 -4.34
N THR A 77 4.99 -22.95 -5.56
CA THR A 77 5.04 -23.74 -6.79
C THR A 77 6.45 -24.33 -6.99
N GLY A 78 6.53 -25.66 -7.09
CA GLY A 78 7.81 -26.38 -7.20
C GLY A 78 8.65 -26.46 -5.92
N LYS A 79 8.32 -25.74 -4.83
CA LYS A 79 9.15 -25.63 -3.61
C LYS A 79 8.68 -26.55 -2.48
N LYS A 80 9.19 -27.78 -2.43
CA LYS A 80 8.82 -28.79 -1.41
C LYS A 80 8.87 -28.27 0.03
N LYS A 81 9.91 -27.49 0.37
CA LYS A 81 10.11 -26.93 1.71
C LYS A 81 9.01 -25.94 2.09
N MET A 82 8.72 -24.97 1.22
CA MET A 82 7.68 -23.95 1.44
C MET A 82 6.28 -24.55 1.43
N LYS A 83 6.00 -25.53 0.56
CA LYS A 83 4.74 -26.28 0.57
C LYS A 83 4.49 -26.93 1.93
N LYS A 84 5.49 -27.65 2.45
CA LYS A 84 5.41 -28.29 3.77
C LYS A 84 5.20 -27.25 4.88
N ALA A 85 5.93 -26.14 4.81
CA ALA A 85 5.83 -25.05 5.77
C ALA A 85 4.41 -24.44 5.81
N LEU A 86 3.80 -24.16 4.65
CA LEU A 86 2.43 -23.65 4.56
C LEU A 86 1.39 -24.65 5.11
N LEU A 87 1.50 -25.94 4.77
CA LEU A 87 0.58 -26.98 5.26
C LEU A 87 0.68 -27.18 6.78
N GLU A 88 1.85 -26.96 7.36
CA GLU A 88 2.10 -27.07 8.81
C GLU A 88 1.94 -25.73 9.54
N GLU A 89 1.46 -24.68 8.86
CA GLU A 89 1.33 -23.31 9.38
C GLU A 89 2.63 -22.73 9.97
N ARG A 90 3.78 -23.16 9.44
CA ARG A 90 5.12 -22.70 9.84
C ARG A 90 5.60 -21.58 8.91
N TYR A 91 5.22 -20.34 9.20
CA TYR A 91 5.46 -19.21 8.29
C TYR A 91 6.87 -18.60 8.35
N ASP A 92 7.71 -19.01 9.31
CA ASP A 92 9.09 -18.50 9.44
C ASP A 92 9.91 -18.65 8.15
N GLU A 93 9.67 -19.73 7.40
CA GLU A 93 10.33 -19.99 6.12
C GLU A 93 9.99 -18.93 5.06
N LEU A 94 8.78 -18.39 5.08
CA LEU A 94 8.36 -17.31 4.18
C LEU A 94 9.03 -16.00 4.61
N VAL A 95 9.08 -15.72 5.92
CA VAL A 95 9.73 -14.53 6.45
C VAL A 95 11.22 -14.51 6.08
N VAL A 96 11.92 -15.63 6.28
CA VAL A 96 13.34 -15.76 5.90
C VAL A 96 13.53 -15.56 4.39
N GLU A 97 12.66 -16.11 3.55
CA GLU A 97 12.73 -15.90 2.10
C GLU A 97 12.47 -14.44 1.72
N ALA A 98 11.53 -13.77 2.39
CA ALA A 98 11.24 -12.35 2.17
C ALA A 98 12.46 -11.48 2.48
N VAL A 99 13.09 -11.67 3.65
CA VAL A 99 14.31 -10.94 4.03
C VAL A 99 15.43 -11.16 3.02
N LYS A 100 15.66 -12.39 2.57
CA LYS A 100 16.67 -12.70 1.55
C LYS A 100 16.40 -12.00 0.21
N GLN A 101 15.14 -11.75 -0.13
CA GLN A 101 14.80 -11.02 -1.34
C GLN A 101 15.02 -9.52 -1.18
N VAL A 102 14.72 -8.96 -0.02
CA VAL A 102 15.07 -7.58 0.34
C VAL A 102 16.59 -7.39 0.22
N GLU A 103 17.37 -8.26 0.85
CA GLU A 103 18.84 -8.21 0.81
C GLU A 103 19.42 -8.40 -0.60
N ALA A 104 18.71 -9.11 -1.47
CA ALA A 104 19.07 -9.30 -2.88
C ALA A 104 18.70 -8.10 -3.77
N GLY A 105 18.13 -7.02 -3.20
CA GLY A 105 17.79 -5.81 -3.94
C GLY A 105 16.40 -5.83 -4.58
N ALA A 106 15.47 -6.67 -4.11
CA ALA A 106 14.07 -6.54 -4.49
C ALA A 106 13.51 -5.19 -4.01
N GLU A 107 12.60 -4.62 -4.78
CA GLU A 107 11.89 -3.38 -4.46
C GLU A 107 10.41 -3.64 -4.15
N VAL A 108 9.85 -4.73 -4.68
CA VAL A 108 8.51 -5.23 -4.42
C VAL A 108 8.61 -6.75 -4.22
N LEU A 109 7.80 -7.31 -3.32
CA LEU A 109 7.74 -8.76 -3.10
C LEU A 109 6.43 -9.32 -3.64
N ASP A 110 6.51 -10.23 -4.60
CA ASP A 110 5.37 -11.00 -5.07
C ASP A 110 5.06 -12.11 -4.08
N VAL A 111 3.82 -12.19 -3.60
CA VAL A 111 3.38 -13.10 -2.54
C VAL A 111 2.25 -13.99 -3.04
N ASN A 112 2.57 -15.27 -3.22
CA ASN A 112 1.64 -16.32 -3.55
C ASN A 112 1.67 -17.39 -2.45
N VAL A 113 0.51 -17.71 -1.88
CA VAL A 113 0.38 -18.81 -0.89
C VAL A 113 -0.40 -20.01 -1.43
N GLY A 114 -0.85 -19.96 -2.69
CA GLY A 114 -1.78 -20.92 -3.28
C GLY A 114 -1.24 -22.35 -3.25
N LEU A 115 -1.97 -23.23 -2.57
CA LEU A 115 -1.62 -24.64 -2.41
C LEU A 115 -2.88 -25.50 -2.21
N PRO A 116 -2.98 -26.70 -2.81
CA PRO A 116 -4.08 -27.59 -2.50
C PRO A 116 -4.08 -27.99 -1.03
N GLY A 117 -5.24 -27.90 -0.38
CA GLY A 117 -5.44 -28.33 1.01
C GLY A 117 -5.21 -27.26 2.07
N ILE A 118 -5.01 -25.99 1.70
CA ILE A 118 -5.04 -24.86 2.63
C ILE A 118 -6.29 -23.99 2.40
N ASP A 119 -6.69 -23.26 3.43
CA ASP A 119 -7.56 -22.10 3.31
C ASP A 119 -6.72 -20.93 2.78
N GLU A 120 -6.72 -20.71 1.47
CA GLU A 120 -5.90 -19.68 0.83
C GLU A 120 -6.25 -18.26 1.32
N PRO A 121 -7.54 -17.88 1.48
CA PRO A 121 -7.89 -16.57 2.04
C PRO A 121 -7.37 -16.31 3.44
N GLU A 122 -7.56 -17.25 4.38
CA GLU A 122 -7.07 -17.08 5.75
C GLU A 122 -5.54 -17.16 5.81
N THR A 123 -4.92 -18.02 5.00
CA THR A 123 -3.45 -18.13 4.92
C THR A 123 -2.83 -16.86 4.36
N MET A 124 -3.39 -16.30 3.28
CA MET A 124 -2.90 -15.07 2.66
C MET A 124 -2.96 -13.92 3.66
N LYS A 125 -4.07 -13.77 4.39
CA LYS A 125 -4.21 -12.77 5.45
C LYS A 125 -3.15 -12.92 6.54
N ARG A 126 -2.86 -14.15 7.01
CA ARG A 126 -1.83 -14.39 8.01
C ARG A 126 -0.44 -14.04 7.49
N VAL A 127 -0.10 -14.50 6.29
CA VAL A 127 1.20 -14.25 5.66
C VAL A 127 1.41 -12.75 5.40
N VAL A 128 0.43 -12.05 4.85
CA VAL A 128 0.52 -10.59 4.60
C VAL A 128 0.80 -9.82 5.90
N ARG A 129 0.07 -10.14 6.97
CA ARG A 129 0.29 -9.50 8.29
C ARG A 129 1.67 -9.77 8.86
N LEU A 130 2.18 -11.00 8.73
CA LEU A 130 3.53 -11.34 9.18
C LEU A 130 4.60 -10.66 8.35
N LEU A 131 4.46 -10.65 7.02
CA LEU A 131 5.45 -10.04 6.14
C LEU A 131 5.56 -8.54 6.36
N GLN A 132 4.44 -7.82 6.44
CA GLN A 132 4.46 -6.36 6.64
C GLN A 132 5.02 -5.92 8.01
N GLU A 133 5.10 -6.83 8.99
CA GLU A 133 5.76 -6.57 10.29
C GLU A 133 7.29 -6.67 10.17
N VAL A 134 7.80 -7.40 9.20
CA VAL A 134 9.23 -7.73 9.07
C VAL A 134 9.91 -6.99 7.91
N VAL A 135 9.21 -6.76 6.80
CA VAL A 135 9.76 -6.10 5.63
C VAL A 135 9.15 -4.72 5.40
N THR A 136 9.96 -3.79 4.90
CA THR A 136 9.52 -2.44 4.51
C THR A 136 9.05 -2.36 3.07
N LEU A 137 9.32 -3.37 2.24
CA LEU A 137 8.98 -3.34 0.83
C LEU A 137 7.45 -3.50 0.62
N PRO A 138 6.88 -2.85 -0.40
CA PRO A 138 5.52 -3.16 -0.84
C PRO A 138 5.36 -4.63 -1.20
N LEU A 139 4.22 -5.19 -0.84
CA LEU A 139 3.82 -6.53 -1.28
C LEU A 139 3.00 -6.40 -2.55
N GLN A 140 3.08 -7.41 -3.41
CA GLN A 140 2.21 -7.62 -4.56
C GLN A 140 1.49 -8.94 -4.31
N ILE A 141 0.17 -8.88 -4.22
CA ILE A 141 -0.64 -10.05 -3.86
C ILE A 141 -0.94 -10.86 -5.12
N ASP A 142 -0.42 -12.09 -5.16
CA ASP A 142 -0.64 -13.03 -6.26
C ASP A 142 -1.53 -14.19 -5.80
N SER A 143 -2.78 -14.14 -6.26
CA SER A 143 -3.76 -15.19 -6.06
C SER A 143 -4.73 -15.21 -7.24
N SER A 144 -5.36 -16.38 -7.45
CA SER A 144 -6.48 -16.53 -8.38
C SER A 144 -7.86 -16.55 -7.68
N GLU A 145 -7.87 -16.53 -6.35
CA GLU A 145 -9.07 -16.56 -5.52
C GLU A 145 -9.44 -15.14 -5.06
N ALA A 146 -10.64 -14.69 -5.44
CA ALA A 146 -11.10 -13.34 -5.14
C ALA A 146 -11.17 -13.08 -3.63
N ASP A 147 -11.57 -14.07 -2.83
CA ASP A 147 -11.67 -13.95 -1.37
C ASP A 147 -10.28 -13.81 -0.72
N ALA A 148 -9.24 -14.39 -1.32
CA ALA A 148 -7.86 -14.22 -0.85
C ALA A 148 -7.32 -12.82 -1.15
N ILE A 149 -7.59 -12.30 -2.35
CA ILE A 149 -7.27 -10.93 -2.74
C ILE A 149 -8.00 -9.92 -1.84
N GLU A 150 -9.30 -10.09 -1.63
CA GLU A 150 -10.11 -9.19 -0.80
C GLU A 150 -9.61 -9.19 0.65
N ASN A 151 -9.36 -10.37 1.23
CA ASN A 151 -8.83 -10.45 2.58
C ASN A 151 -7.44 -9.82 2.68
N ALA A 152 -6.53 -10.11 1.75
CA ALA A 152 -5.22 -9.47 1.73
C ALA A 152 -5.32 -7.94 1.71
N CYS A 153 -6.12 -7.39 0.79
CA CYS A 153 -6.39 -5.94 0.68
C CYS A 153 -6.86 -5.32 2.00
N ARG A 154 -7.76 -5.99 2.72
CA ARG A 154 -8.36 -5.45 3.95
C ARG A 154 -7.35 -5.32 5.10
N TYR A 155 -6.33 -6.18 5.12
CA TYR A 155 -5.34 -6.22 6.22
C TYR A 155 -3.98 -5.65 5.82
N TYR A 156 -3.73 -5.45 4.53
CA TYR A 156 -2.50 -4.86 4.04
C TYR A 156 -2.41 -3.37 4.40
N ILE A 157 -1.29 -2.97 5.00
CA ILE A 157 -1.01 -1.57 5.32
C ILE A 157 -0.21 -0.96 4.18
N GLY A 158 -0.91 -0.31 3.26
CA GLY A 158 -0.31 0.37 2.12
C GLY A 158 -1.22 0.32 0.90
N PHE A 159 -0.63 0.51 -0.28
CA PHE A 159 -1.29 0.36 -1.56
C PHE A 159 -0.59 -0.74 -2.36
N THR A 160 -1.24 -1.87 -2.56
CA THR A 160 -0.69 -3.03 -3.28
C THR A 160 -1.27 -3.14 -4.68
N ASP A 161 -0.48 -3.66 -5.61
CA ASP A 161 -0.99 -4.16 -6.89
C ASP A 161 -1.38 -5.64 -6.75
N HIS A 162 -2.24 -6.15 -7.65
CA HIS A 162 -2.68 -7.54 -7.67
C HIS A 162 -2.47 -8.13 -9.07
N GLN A 163 -1.76 -9.25 -9.17
CA GLN A 163 -1.25 -9.77 -10.45
C GLN A 163 -2.31 -10.40 -11.35
N SER A 164 -3.35 -11.03 -10.81
CA SER A 164 -4.27 -11.80 -11.67
C SER A 164 -5.74 -11.71 -11.26
N VAL A 165 -6.59 -11.28 -12.21
CA VAL A 165 -8.04 -11.48 -12.16
C VAL A 165 -8.39 -12.36 -13.36
N ARG A 166 -8.77 -13.63 -13.14
CA ARG A 166 -9.38 -14.44 -14.19
C ARG A 166 -10.84 -14.05 -14.34
N TYR A 167 -11.23 -13.61 -15.53
CA TYR A 167 -12.64 -13.45 -15.88
C TYR A 167 -13.34 -14.83 -15.90
N ARG A 168 -14.33 -15.03 -15.03
CA ARG A 168 -15.42 -15.98 -15.27
C ARG A 168 -16.67 -15.16 -15.55
N ILE A 169 -17.21 -15.27 -16.77
CA ILE A 169 -18.46 -14.62 -17.17
C ILE A 169 -19.62 -15.47 -16.64
N ASP A 170 -19.87 -15.39 -15.33
CA ASP A 170 -21.05 -16.01 -14.71
C ASP A 170 -21.85 -14.91 -13.98
N GLY A 171 -22.52 -14.08 -14.78
CA GLY A 171 -23.86 -13.50 -14.57
C GLY A 171 -24.20 -12.65 -13.35
N ASN A 172 -23.54 -12.75 -12.19
CA ASN A 172 -24.07 -12.08 -10.99
C ASN A 172 -23.10 -11.93 -9.80
N HIS A 173 -21.87 -11.43 -9.97
CA HIS A 173 -21.05 -11.02 -8.82
C HIS A 173 -20.28 -9.72 -9.10
N ARG A 174 -20.29 -8.82 -8.12
CA ARG A 174 -19.65 -7.50 -8.18
C ARG A 174 -18.16 -7.65 -8.44
N CYS A 175 -17.72 -7.01 -9.52
CA CYS A 175 -16.33 -6.88 -9.90
C CYS A 175 -15.60 -6.03 -8.84
N ILE A 176 -14.69 -6.63 -8.07
CA ILE A 176 -13.65 -5.88 -7.37
C ILE A 176 -12.52 -5.69 -8.39
N SER A 177 -12.70 -4.72 -9.29
CA SER A 177 -11.62 -4.18 -10.11
C SER A 177 -11.13 -2.89 -9.47
N CYS A 178 -9.82 -2.76 -9.30
CA CYS A 178 -9.01 -1.58 -9.68
C CYS A 178 -7.77 -1.39 -8.79
N ALA A 179 -6.58 -1.52 -9.38
CA ALA A 179 -5.42 -0.72 -8.99
C ALA A 179 -4.47 -0.36 -10.15
N VAL A 180 -4.92 -0.36 -11.42
CA VAL A 180 -4.34 0.50 -12.47
C VAL A 180 -5.47 1.02 -13.37
N LEU A 181 -6.35 1.88 -12.83
CA LEU A 181 -7.15 2.77 -13.70
C LEU A 181 -6.29 4.00 -14.04
N GLN A 182 -5.36 3.83 -14.98
CA GLN A 182 -5.22 4.87 -15.98
C GLN A 182 -6.57 4.92 -16.73
N ARG A 183 -7.46 5.84 -16.33
CA ARG A 183 -8.47 6.34 -17.27
C ARG A 183 -7.68 6.96 -18.43
N ARG A 184 -7.49 6.16 -19.48
CA ARG A 184 -7.14 6.67 -20.81
C ARG A 184 -8.30 7.55 -21.26
N GLY A 185 -7.99 8.79 -21.68
CA GLY A 185 -8.82 9.65 -22.50
C GLY A 185 -10.17 10.01 -21.91
#